data_AF-A0A419IWR8-F1
#
_entry.id   AF-A0A419IWR8-F1
#
_cell.length_a   1.000
_cell.length_b   1.000
_cell.length_c   1.000
_cell.angle_alpha   90.00
_cell.angle_beta   90.00
_cell.angle_gamma   90.00
#
_symmetry.space_group_name_H-M   'P 1'
#
loop_
_entity.id
_entity.type
_entity.pdbx_description
1 polymer ?
#
loop_
_entity_poly.entity_id
_entity_poly.type
_entity_poly.pdbx_seq_one_letter_code
_entity_poly.pdbx_strand_id
1 'polypeptide(L)'
;MTKAVLLLRIIHTLFAVYFILCIGYIYYAAITATIDLFLGIAIFSLCLEGFLVFVLNKGHCPLAPLQAKLNDPVPFFNLFLPDRLAKKAIPFFTVVMVLGLLFLVLRVFFR
;
A
#
# COMPACT_ATOMS: atom_id res chain seq x y z
N MET A 1 -17.45 8.63 -17.98
CA MET A 1 -16.99 8.33 -16.60
C MET A 1 -17.85 9.11 -15.63
N THR A 2 -18.47 8.46 -14.64
CA THR A 2 -19.31 9.16 -13.66
C THR A 2 -18.43 9.92 -12.65
N LYS A 3 -18.96 10.99 -12.04
CA LYS A 3 -18.23 11.74 -10.99
C LYS A 3 -17.81 10.84 -9.82
N ALA A 4 -18.63 9.83 -9.50
CA ALA A 4 -18.35 8.86 -8.45
C ALA A 4 -17.12 7.98 -8.76
N VAL A 5 -16.99 7.48 -9.99
CA VAL A 5 -15.82 6.69 -10.41
C VAL A 5 -14.54 7.53 -10.37
N LEU A 6 -14.61 8.78 -10.83
CA LEU A 6 -13.48 9.70 -10.74
C LEU A 6 -13.05 9.92 -9.29
N LEU A 7 -14.00 10.21 -8.39
CA LEU A 7 -13.73 10.43 -6.98
C LEU A 7 -13.07 9.20 -6.34
N LEU A 8 -13.59 8.00 -6.63
CA LEU A 8 -13.01 6.75 -6.12
C LEU A 8 -11.57 6.56 -6.58
N ARG A 9 -11.26 6.82 -7.85
CA ARG A 9 -9.90 6.71 -8.39
C ARG A 9 -8.95 7.73 -7.75
N ILE A 10 -9.40 8.96 -7.51
CA ILE A 10 -8.61 9.99 -6.82
C ILE A 10 -8.31 9.54 -5.39
N ILE A 11 -9.32 9.11 -4.63
CA ILE A 11 -9.14 8.63 -3.26
C ILE A 11 -8.17 7.44 -3.22
N HIS A 12 -8.34 6.48 -4.12
CA HIS A 12 -7.45 5.31 -4.21
C HIS A 12 -6.01 5.73 -4.56
N THR A 13 -5.83 6.72 -5.44
CA THR A 13 -4.51 7.27 -5.76
C THR A 13 -3.87 7.94 -4.55
N LEU A 14 -4.63 8.71 -3.77
CA LEU A 14 -4.13 9.33 -2.55
C LEU A 14 -3.66 8.29 -1.53
N PHE A 15 -4.43 7.23 -1.32
CA PHE A 15 -4.00 6.11 -0.46
C PHE A 15 -2.76 5.40 -1.01
N ALA A 16 -2.70 5.14 -2.31
CA ALA A 16 -1.53 4.52 -2.93
C ALA A 16 -0.26 5.36 -2.71
N VAL A 17 -0.33 6.67 -2.94
CA VAL A 17 0.79 7.60 -2.69
C VAL A 17 1.15 7.61 -1.20
N TYR A 18 0.16 7.68 -0.31
CA TYR A 18 0.39 7.62 1.14
C TYR A 18 1.13 6.35 1.56
N PHE A 19 0.71 5.17 1.11
CA PHE A 19 1.39 3.92 1.47
C PHE A 19 2.80 3.81 0.88
N ILE A 20 3.03 4.34 -0.32
CA ILE A 20 4.38 4.44 -0.89
C ILE A 20 5.27 5.33 -0.01
N LEU A 21 4.75 6.46 0.48
CA LEU A 21 5.47 7.33 1.40
C LEU A 21 5.75 6.63 2.75
N CYS A 22 4.79 5.87 3.29
CA CYS A 22 5.00 5.07 4.51
C CYS A 22 6.13 4.05 4.32
N ILE A 23 6.13 3.33 3.20
CA ILE A 23 7.20 2.38 2.87
C ILE A 23 8.55 3.12 2.78
N GLY A 24 8.61 4.22 2.04
CA GLY A 24 9.82 5.03 1.93
C GLY A 24 10.32 5.55 3.29
N TYR A 25 9.39 5.93 4.16
CA TYR A 25 9.70 6.39 5.51
C TYR A 25 10.27 5.28 6.40
N ILE A 26 9.79 4.04 6.29
CA ILE A 26 10.37 2.89 6.99
C ILE A 26 11.84 2.69 6.58
N TYR A 27 12.15 2.77 5.28
CA TYR A 27 13.54 2.66 4.81
C TYR A 27 14.39 3.84 5.29
N TYR A 28 13.86 5.07 5.22
CA TYR A 28 14.53 6.25 5.77
C TYR A 28 14.87 6.04 7.24
N ALA A 29 13.89 5.62 8.04
CA ALA A 29 14.04 5.38 9.47
C ALA A 29 15.04 4.25 9.77
N ALA A 30 15.09 3.20 8.95
CA ALA A 30 16.10 2.15 9.07
C ALA A 30 17.52 2.66 8.78
N ILE A 31 17.70 3.57 7.81
CA ILE A 31 19.02 4.13 7.47
C ILE A 31 19.51 5.08 8.56
N THR A 32 18.69 6.07 8.92
CA THR A 32 19.00 7.13 9.91
C THR A 32 18.84 6.66 11.35
N ALA A 33 18.24 5.47 11.52
CA ALA A 33 17.95 4.86 12.81
C ALA A 33 17.09 5.77 13.71
N THR A 34 16.16 6.50 13.09
CA THR A 34 15.15 7.34 13.74
C THR A 34 13.97 6.49 14.17
N ILE A 35 13.63 6.51 15.46
CA ILE A 35 12.44 5.85 16.01
C ILE A 35 11.55 6.93 16.60
N ASP A 36 10.45 7.25 15.91
CA ASP A 36 9.54 8.31 16.30
C ASP A 36 8.07 7.89 16.10
N LEU A 37 7.15 8.83 16.41
CA LEU A 37 5.72 8.60 16.27
C LEU A 37 5.31 8.37 14.80
N PHE A 38 5.95 9.06 13.85
CA PHE A 38 5.63 8.93 12.42
C PHE A 38 5.95 7.53 11.90
N LEU A 39 7.05 6.92 12.38
CA LEU A 39 7.37 5.54 12.06
C LEU A 39 6.28 4.59 12.57
N GLY A 40 5.83 4.79 13.81
CA GLY A 40 4.71 4.03 14.38
C GLY A 40 3.43 4.15 13.54
N ILE A 41 3.08 5.36 13.11
CA ILE A 41 1.91 5.61 12.25
C ILE A 41 2.06 4.92 10.90
N ALA A 42 3.25 4.99 10.27
CA ALA A 42 3.54 4.35 9.00
C ALA A 42 3.40 2.83 9.08
N ILE A 43 4.00 2.21 10.10
CA ILE A 43 3.91 0.76 10.34
C ILE A 43 2.46 0.35 10.61
N PHE A 44 1.77 1.05 11.50
CA PHE A 44 0.37 0.75 11.83
C PHE A 44 -0.52 0.84 10.58
N SER A 45 -0.36 1.88 9.78
CA SER A 45 -1.15 2.07 8.56
C SER A 45 -0.92 0.95 7.55
N LEU A 46 0.33 0.54 7.33
CA LEU A 46 0.69 -0.53 6.41
C LEU A 46 0.21 -1.90 6.92
N CYS A 47 0.29 -2.17 8.22
CA CYS A 47 -0.23 -3.38 8.83
C CYS A 47 -1.76 -3.45 8.71
N LEU A 48 -2.46 -2.33 8.96
CA LEU A 48 -3.90 -2.25 8.80
C LEU A 48 -4.31 -2.51 7.35
N GLU A 49 -3.68 -1.85 6.38
CA GLU A 49 -3.96 -2.08 4.96
C GLU A 49 -3.67 -3.53 4.56
N GLY A 50 -2.51 -4.08 4.98
CA GLY A 50 -2.16 -5.47 4.72
C GLY A 50 -3.21 -6.43 5.29
N PHE A 51 -3.71 -6.17 6.50
CA PHE A 51 -4.81 -6.93 7.09
C PHE A 51 -6.08 -6.84 6.24
N LEU A 52 -6.49 -5.65 5.81
CA LEU A 52 -7.67 -5.46 4.95
C LEU A 52 -7.53 -6.17 3.60
N VAL A 53 -6.33 -6.15 3.00
CA VAL A 53 -6.03 -6.81 1.72
C VAL A 53 -6.08 -8.33 1.86
N PHE A 54 -5.33 -8.91 2.80
CA PHE A 54 -5.14 -10.36 2.88
C PHE A 54 -6.28 -11.08 3.60
N VAL A 55 -6.81 -10.50 4.67
CA VAL A 55 -7.85 -11.16 5.49
C VAL A 55 -9.23 -10.91 4.93
N LEU A 56 -9.55 -9.66 4.56
CA LEU A 56 -10.91 -9.31 4.13
C LEU A 56 -11.12 -9.42 2.62
N ASN A 57 -10.07 -9.26 1.82
CA ASN A 57 -10.20 -9.15 0.35
C ASN A 57 -9.39 -10.21 -0.43
N LYS A 58 -8.93 -11.29 0.22
CA LYS A 58 -8.27 -12.44 -0.43
C LYS A 58 -7.06 -12.05 -1.29
N GLY A 59 -6.31 -11.02 -0.87
CA GLY A 59 -5.16 -10.50 -1.61
C GLY A 59 -5.51 -9.50 -2.71
N HIS A 60 -6.77 -9.06 -2.79
CA HIS A 60 -7.20 -7.94 -3.63
C HIS A 60 -7.30 -6.65 -2.83
N CYS A 61 -7.31 -5.52 -3.53
CA CYS A 61 -7.48 -4.21 -2.91
C CYS A 61 -8.85 -4.12 -2.20
N PRO A 62 -8.93 -3.56 -0.97
CA PRO A 62 -10.19 -3.39 -0.24
C PRO A 62 -11.23 -2.50 -0.93
N LEU A 63 -10.81 -1.66 -1.88
CA LEU A 63 -11.70 -0.81 -2.67
C LEU A 63 -12.30 -1.53 -3.89
N ALA A 64 -11.85 -2.76 -4.22
CA ALA A 64 -12.33 -3.50 -5.38
C ALA A 64 -13.85 -3.78 -5.36
N PRO A 65 -14.47 -4.17 -4.23
CA PRO A 65 -15.93 -4.34 -4.16
C PRO A 65 -16.69 -3.02 -4.43
N LEU A 66 -16.13 -1.88 -4.03
CA LEU A 66 -16.73 -0.57 -4.28
C LEU A 66 -16.59 -0.16 -5.76
N GLN A 67 -15.44 -0.44 -6.39
CA GLN A 67 -15.27 -0.25 -7.83
C GLN A 67 -16.28 -1.07 -8.64
N ALA A 68 -16.51 -2.33 -8.25
CA ALA A 68 -17.51 -3.20 -8.88
C ALA A 68 -18.93 -2.63 -8.77
N LYS A 69 -19.31 -2.11 -7.59
CA LYS A 69 -20.62 -1.46 -7.39
C LYS A 69 -20.82 -0.20 -8.26
N LEU A 70 -19.75 0.51 -8.57
CA LEU A 70 -19.79 1.70 -9.42
C LEU A 70 -19.71 1.37 -10.93
N ASN A 71 -19.65 0.08 -11.31
CA ASN A 71 -19.44 -0.38 -12.67
C ASN A 71 -18.19 0.26 -13.32
N ASP A 72 -17.12 0.44 -12.54
CA ASP A 72 -15.84 0.91 -13.08
C ASP A 72 -15.18 -0.21 -13.91
N PRO A 73 -15.01 -0.05 -15.24
CA PRO A 73 -14.54 -1.14 -16.09
C PRO A 73 -13.04 -1.40 -15.96
N VAL A 74 -12.27 -0.49 -15.34
CA VAL A 74 -10.80 -0.60 -15.26
C VAL A 74 -10.37 -0.76 -13.79
N PRO A 75 -9.75 -1.89 -13.41
CA PRO A 75 -9.14 -2.05 -12.10
C PRO A 75 -8.09 -0.97 -11.84
N PHE A 76 -7.96 -0.52 -10.59
CA PHE A 76 -7.12 0.63 -10.25
C PHE A 76 -5.67 0.54 -10.76
N PHE A 77 -4.97 -0.56 -10.51
CA PHE A 77 -3.58 -0.71 -10.98
C PHE A 77 -3.45 -0.71 -12.50
N ASN A 78 -4.48 -1.15 -13.23
CA ASN A 78 -4.50 -1.14 -14.69
C ASN A 78 -4.59 0.27 -15.28
N LEU A 79 -4.87 1.29 -14.45
CA LEU A 79 -4.76 2.70 -14.87
C LEU A 79 -3.32 3.15 -15.08
N PHE A 80 -2.37 2.51 -14.38
CA PHE A 80 -0.96 2.91 -14.37
C PHE A 80 -0.04 1.84 -14.94
N LEU A 81 -0.50 0.58 -15.00
CA LEU A 81 0.31 -0.58 -15.35
C LEU A 81 -0.43 -1.48 -16.35
N PRO A 82 0.30 -2.18 -17.26
CA PRO A 82 -0.29 -3.25 -18.05
C PRO A 82 -0.73 -4.41 -17.16
N ASP A 83 -1.74 -5.17 -17.58
CA ASP A 83 -2.38 -6.25 -16.81
C ASP A 83 -1.42 -7.23 -16.13
N ARG A 84 -0.31 -7.58 -16.80
CA ARG A 84 0.70 -8.50 -16.26
C ARG A 84 1.40 -7.93 -15.02
N LEU A 85 1.63 -6.63 -14.99
CA LEU A 85 2.26 -5.92 -13.87
C LEU A 85 1.22 -5.56 -12.80
N ALA A 86 0.00 -5.17 -13.21
CA ALA A 86 -1.07 -4.84 -12.29
C ALA A 86 -1.41 -5.99 -11.33
N LYS A 87 -1.44 -7.24 -11.82
CA LYS A 87 -1.64 -8.45 -10.98
C LYS A 87 -0.52 -8.68 -9.96
N LYS A 88 0.68 -8.12 -10.19
CA LYS A 88 1.84 -8.26 -9.31
C LYS A 88 2.05 -7.05 -8.40
N ALA A 89 1.26 -6.00 -8.53
CA ALA A 89 1.46 -4.76 -7.76
C ALA A 89 1.34 -5.00 -6.24
N ILE A 90 0.24 -5.62 -5.78
CA ILE A 90 0.04 -5.93 -4.36
C ILE A 90 1.19 -6.79 -3.80
N PRO A 91 1.52 -7.99 -4.35
CA PRO A 91 2.59 -8.80 -3.79
C PRO A 91 3.96 -8.09 -3.87
N PHE A 92 4.21 -7.29 -4.91
CA PHE A 92 5.43 -6.48 -4.98
C PHE A 92 5.53 -5.50 -3.81
N PHE A 93 4.51 -4.68 -3.55
CA PHE A 93 4.53 -3.73 -2.44
C PHE A 93 4.58 -4.43 -1.08
N THR A 94 3.92 -5.59 -0.93
CA THR A 94 4.04 -6.42 0.28
C THR A 94 5.48 -6.85 0.52
N VAL A 95 6.19 -7.37 -0.50
CA VAL A 95 7.59 -7.79 -0.36
C VAL A 95 8.47 -6.59 -0.01
N VAL A 96 8.31 -5.46 -0.71
CA VAL A 96 9.10 -4.25 -0.44
C VAL A 96 8.88 -3.74 0.99
N MET A 97 7.64 -3.76 1.48
CA MET A 97 7.30 -3.42 2.86
C MET A 97 7.97 -4.38 3.86
N VAL A 98 7.84 -5.70 3.66
CA VAL A 98 8.44 -6.72 4.55
C VAL A 98 9.95 -6.57 4.62
N LEU A 99 10.62 -6.36 3.48
CA LEU A 99 12.06 -6.11 3.45
C LEU A 99 12.45 -4.84 4.22
N GLY A 100 11.66 -3.77 4.11
CA GLY A 100 11.89 -2.53 4.86
C GLY A 100 11.75 -2.74 6.37
N LEU A 101 10.71 -3.48 6.80
CA LEU A 101 10.52 -3.83 8.21
C LEU A 101 11.65 -4.72 8.75
N LEU A 102 12.07 -5.74 7.98
CA LEU A 102 13.20 -6.59 8.35
C LEU A 102 14.49 -5.76 8.49
N PHE A 103 14.74 -4.85 7.55
CA PHE A 103 15.91 -3.97 7.62
C PHE A 103 15.86 -3.06 8.86
N LEU A 104 14.70 -2.48 9.17
CA LEU A 104 14.50 -1.69 10.38
C LEU A 104 14.76 -2.52 11.65
N VAL A 105 14.21 -3.74 11.73
CA VAL A 105 14.42 -4.66 12.85
C VAL A 105 15.91 -4.96 13.00
N LEU A 106 16.59 -5.37 11.93
CA LEU A 106 18.04 -5.63 11.96
C LEU A 106 18.82 -4.40 12.44
N ARG A 107 18.47 -3.20 11.96
CA ARG A 107 19.13 -1.97 12.41
C ARG A 107 18.96 -1.72 13.90
N VAL A 108 17.77 -1.99 14.45
CA VAL A 108 17.47 -1.77 15.87
C VAL A 108 18.15 -2.81 16.75
N PHE A 109 18.24 -4.06 16.32
CA PHE A 109 18.85 -5.16 17.09
C PHE A 109 20.38 -5.18 17.04
N PHE A 110 20.99 -4.86 15.90
CA PHE A 110 22.46 -4.82 15.73
C PHE A 110 23.05 -3.42 15.95
N ARG A 111 22.33 -2.59 16.72
CA ARG A 111 22.73 -1.22 17.02
C ARG A 111 23.77 -1.17 18.13
#